data_AF-A0A2M9TVV3-F1
#
_entry.id   AF-A0A2M9TVV3-F1
#
_cell.length_a   1.000
_cell.length_b   1.000
_cell.length_c   1.000
_cell.angle_alpha   90.00
_cell.angle_beta   90.00
_cell.angle_gamma   90.00
#
_symmetry.space_group_name_H-M   'P 1'
#
loop_
_entity.id
_entity.type
_entity.pdbx_description
1 polymer ?
#
loop_
_entity_poly.entity_id
_entity_poly.type
_entity_poly.pdbx_seq_one_letter_code
_entity_poly.pdbx_strand_id
1 'polypeptide(L)'
;MKYYQLLLFLFITCASYSQNEAHNWYFGNRAGLSFETNPPTALDDGVLSTNEGCSSISTSAGQLLFYTDGRTVWNKLHQPMSNANYAPSTNYDGLHGDPSSTSSGLIVPHPTESHLYYVFTLDEPHHDNANAYPNQGPADESGNPTSTYSDVPGHQVPQDDDGYNNGLNYSLVDMTLDSGLGDVVDTQKNIHLITYDVNDPEEVKYKASEKITAVRSSDCSSIWLITHFVDRFYAFKIDENGVDTNPVISQAGPAVTTDNYRRAALGYMKASPNGQKIIVANNAMTYSQDQLGNDGGDGNVYLFDFDNTTGQVTNPLLLIDNVNAYGTAFSSSSNKAYAAVNNMSIFQMGFGSKHH
;
A
#
# COMPACT_ATOMS: atom_id res chain seq x y z
N MET A 1 -8.75 61.91 9.36
CA MET A 1 -9.66 60.78 9.11
C MET A 1 -8.79 59.56 8.86
N LYS A 2 -8.86 58.53 9.72
CA LYS A 2 -8.09 57.28 9.56
C LYS A 2 -8.90 56.34 8.70
N TYR A 3 -8.35 55.89 7.57
CA TYR A 3 -8.97 54.90 6.70
C TYR A 3 -8.58 53.50 7.19
N TYR A 4 -9.56 52.67 7.53
CA TYR A 4 -9.37 51.24 7.79
C TYR A 4 -9.61 50.49 6.49
N GLN A 5 -8.59 49.80 5.97
CA GLN A 5 -8.75 48.85 4.88
C GLN A 5 -9.21 47.51 5.45
N LEU A 6 -10.39 47.06 5.03
CA LEU A 6 -10.94 45.75 5.34
C LEU A 6 -10.32 44.74 4.36
N LEU A 7 -9.42 43.88 4.84
CA LEU A 7 -8.89 42.76 4.07
C LEU A 7 -9.89 41.60 4.17
N LEU A 8 -10.56 41.28 3.06
CA LEU A 8 -11.49 40.15 2.96
C LEU A 8 -10.69 38.89 2.62
N PHE A 9 -10.44 38.02 3.59
CA PHE A 9 -9.92 36.68 3.34
C PHE A 9 -11.05 35.79 2.82
N LEU A 10 -11.01 35.47 1.52
CA LEU A 10 -11.90 34.50 0.90
C LEU A 10 -11.38 33.10 1.24
N PHE A 11 -11.94 32.47 2.29
CA PHE A 11 -11.74 31.05 2.53
C PHE A 11 -12.58 30.26 1.52
N ILE A 12 -11.94 29.75 0.47
CA ILE A 12 -12.54 28.71 -0.39
C ILE A 12 -12.50 27.42 0.42
N THR A 13 -13.62 27.06 1.03
CA THR A 13 -13.80 25.72 1.61
C THR A 13 -14.15 24.77 0.48
N CYS A 14 -13.22 23.89 0.11
CA CYS A 14 -13.48 22.79 -0.81
C CYS A 14 -14.45 21.79 -0.14
N ALA A 15 -15.73 21.83 -0.52
CA ALA A 15 -16.65 20.75 -0.20
C ALA A 15 -16.34 19.56 -1.13
N SER A 16 -15.52 18.62 -0.66
CA SER A 16 -15.29 17.35 -1.34
C SER A 16 -16.40 16.36 -1.01
N TYR A 17 -17.31 16.14 -1.96
CA TYR A 17 -18.25 15.01 -1.95
C TYR A 17 -17.60 13.84 -2.68
N SER A 18 -16.77 13.08 -1.98
CA SER A 18 -16.24 11.79 -2.45
C SER A 18 -16.61 10.73 -1.43
N GLN A 19 -17.91 10.48 -1.25
CA GLN A 19 -18.37 9.52 -0.23
C GLN A 19 -18.59 8.12 -0.80
N ASN A 20 -18.84 8.00 -2.12
CA ASN A 20 -19.35 6.76 -2.67
C ASN A 20 -18.31 5.89 -3.39
N GLU A 21 -17.10 6.40 -3.67
CA GLU A 21 -16.05 5.63 -4.35
C GLU A 21 -15.53 4.46 -3.49
N ALA A 22 -15.77 4.52 -2.17
CA ALA A 22 -15.51 3.44 -1.23
C ALA A 22 -16.79 2.72 -0.77
N HIS A 23 -17.87 2.72 -1.55
CA HIS A 23 -19.15 2.12 -1.14
C HIS A 23 -19.19 0.60 -1.16
N ASN A 24 -18.45 -0.07 -2.05
CA ASN A 24 -18.42 -1.53 -2.10
C ASN A 24 -17.03 -2.00 -1.75
N TRP A 25 -16.94 -2.87 -0.75
CA TRP A 25 -15.70 -3.46 -0.30
C TRP A 25 -15.76 -4.94 -0.63
N TYR A 26 -14.73 -5.46 -1.30
CA TYR A 26 -14.49 -6.88 -1.51
C TYR A 26 -13.14 -7.24 -0.89
N PHE A 27 -13.12 -8.21 0.02
CA PHE A 27 -11.95 -8.51 0.83
C PHE A 27 -11.94 -9.93 1.41
N GLY A 28 -10.76 -10.37 1.87
CA GLY A 28 -10.60 -11.63 2.59
C GLY A 28 -11.00 -12.83 1.76
N ASN A 29 -11.82 -13.72 2.32
CA ASN A 29 -12.29 -14.94 1.66
C ASN A 29 -13.71 -14.76 1.11
N ARG A 30 -13.82 -14.22 -0.12
CA ARG A 30 -15.08 -14.01 -0.86
C ARG A 30 -16.10 -13.14 -0.13
N ALA A 31 -15.66 -12.35 0.84
CA ALA A 31 -16.54 -11.47 1.60
C ALA A 31 -16.69 -10.12 0.89
N GLY A 32 -17.83 -9.48 1.11
CA GLY A 32 -17.99 -8.08 0.76
C GLY A 32 -19.03 -7.36 1.60
N LEU A 33 -18.96 -6.04 1.57
CA LEU A 33 -19.88 -5.13 2.24
C LEU A 33 -20.24 -3.96 1.31
N SER A 34 -21.52 -3.63 1.25
CA SER A 34 -22.03 -2.43 0.59
C SER A 34 -22.55 -1.44 1.64
N PHE A 35 -22.10 -0.19 1.53
CA PHE A 35 -22.50 0.92 2.38
C PHE A 35 -23.65 1.76 1.78
N GLU A 36 -24.26 1.30 0.69
CA GLU A 36 -25.45 1.92 0.08
C GLU A 36 -26.67 1.95 1.01
N THR A 37 -26.69 1.08 2.02
CA THR A 37 -27.79 0.95 2.97
C THR A 37 -27.29 1.11 4.41
N ASN A 38 -28.22 1.42 5.32
CA ASN A 38 -27.95 1.53 6.75
C ASN A 38 -28.92 0.62 7.55
N PRO A 39 -28.44 -0.46 8.20
CA PRO A 39 -27.04 -0.88 8.28
C PRO A 39 -26.46 -1.36 6.93
N PRO A 40 -25.13 -1.38 6.76
CA PRO A 40 -24.48 -1.92 5.56
C PRO A 40 -24.94 -3.35 5.24
N THR A 41 -25.01 -3.68 3.95
CA THR A 41 -25.45 -4.98 3.46
C THR A 41 -24.26 -5.86 3.10
N ALA A 42 -24.31 -7.15 3.45
CA ALA A 42 -23.31 -8.12 3.02
C ALA A 42 -23.44 -8.42 1.53
N LEU A 43 -22.31 -8.52 0.84
CA LEU A 43 -22.19 -8.97 -0.55
C LEU A 43 -21.56 -10.37 -0.54
N ASP A 44 -22.17 -11.32 -1.25
CA ASP A 44 -21.78 -12.73 -1.32
C ASP A 44 -21.35 -13.17 -2.74
N ASP A 45 -21.23 -12.20 -3.66
CA ASP A 45 -20.86 -12.39 -5.07
C ASP A 45 -19.36 -12.22 -5.35
N GLY A 46 -18.58 -11.80 -4.35
CA GLY A 46 -17.13 -11.63 -4.47
C GLY A 46 -16.40 -12.93 -4.79
N VAL A 47 -15.42 -12.86 -5.70
CA VAL A 47 -14.59 -14.03 -6.07
C VAL A 47 -13.16 -14.00 -5.55
N LEU A 48 -12.71 -12.84 -5.05
CA LEU A 48 -11.38 -12.68 -4.48
C LEU A 48 -11.24 -13.52 -3.20
N SER A 49 -10.05 -14.11 -3.04
CA SER A 49 -9.65 -14.85 -1.84
C SER A 49 -8.20 -14.55 -1.54
N THR A 50 -7.94 -13.68 -0.56
CA THR A 50 -6.60 -13.32 -0.10
C THR A 50 -6.55 -13.22 1.43
N ASN A 51 -5.37 -13.41 2.00
CA ASN A 51 -5.16 -13.26 3.44
C ASN A 51 -5.04 -11.80 3.85
N GLU A 52 -4.46 -10.97 2.99
CA GLU A 52 -4.03 -9.61 3.34
C GLU A 52 -4.50 -8.54 2.35
N GLY A 53 -3.56 -7.91 1.62
CA GLY A 53 -3.81 -6.72 0.84
C GLY A 53 -4.84 -6.94 -0.27
N CYS A 54 -5.90 -6.12 -0.24
CA CYS A 54 -6.88 -6.03 -1.30
C CYS A 54 -7.41 -4.60 -1.40
N SER A 55 -7.95 -4.26 -2.56
CA SER A 55 -8.51 -2.93 -2.82
C SER A 55 -9.74 -3.04 -3.70
N SER A 56 -10.71 -2.14 -3.50
CA SER A 56 -11.93 -2.03 -4.31
C SER A 56 -12.18 -0.56 -4.61
N ILE A 57 -12.70 -0.27 -5.80
CA ILE A 57 -13.10 1.09 -6.17
C ILE A 57 -14.47 1.08 -6.84
N SER A 58 -15.28 2.05 -6.44
CA SER A 58 -16.58 2.36 -7.03
C SER A 58 -16.53 3.71 -7.75
N THR A 59 -17.49 3.95 -8.63
CA THR A 59 -17.80 5.27 -9.17
C THR A 59 -18.18 6.26 -8.07
N SER A 60 -18.19 7.55 -8.39
CA SER A 60 -18.76 8.60 -7.52
C SER A 60 -20.25 8.42 -7.21
N ALA A 61 -20.95 7.54 -7.93
CA ALA A 61 -22.34 7.16 -7.68
C ALA A 61 -22.47 5.91 -6.80
N GLY A 62 -21.37 5.25 -6.44
CA GLY A 62 -21.35 4.06 -5.57
C GLY A 62 -21.43 2.73 -6.30
N GLN A 63 -21.45 2.74 -7.64
CA GLN A 63 -21.42 1.51 -8.45
C GLN A 63 -20.01 0.95 -8.51
N LEU A 64 -19.83 -0.35 -8.25
CA LEU A 64 -18.55 -1.05 -8.36
C LEU A 64 -17.94 -0.86 -9.76
N LEU A 65 -16.63 -0.57 -9.81
CA LEU A 65 -15.84 -0.57 -11.04
C LEU A 65 -14.99 -1.83 -11.13
N PHE A 66 -14.12 -2.05 -10.15
CA PHE A 66 -13.25 -3.22 -10.06
C PHE A 66 -12.65 -3.37 -8.65
N TYR A 67 -12.04 -4.52 -8.39
CA TYR A 67 -11.29 -4.82 -7.17
C TYR A 67 -10.12 -5.75 -7.47
N THR A 68 -9.15 -5.85 -6.56
CA THR A 68 -7.91 -6.60 -6.76
C THR A 68 -7.33 -7.12 -5.45
N ASP A 69 -6.60 -8.24 -5.53
CA ASP A 69 -5.72 -8.78 -4.49
C ASP A 69 -4.24 -8.44 -4.72
N GLY A 70 -3.96 -7.57 -5.69
CA GLY A 70 -2.60 -7.21 -6.12
C GLY A 70 -2.00 -8.13 -7.17
N ARG A 71 -2.62 -9.27 -7.50
CA ARG A 71 -2.20 -10.17 -8.60
C ARG A 71 -3.22 -10.23 -9.73
N THR A 72 -4.49 -10.31 -9.37
CA THR A 72 -5.61 -10.31 -10.29
C THR A 72 -6.47 -9.07 -10.09
N VAL A 73 -6.94 -8.48 -11.19
CA VAL A 73 -7.97 -7.42 -11.16
C VAL A 73 -9.27 -8.01 -11.66
N TRP A 74 -10.34 -7.93 -10.88
CA TRP A 74 -11.68 -8.35 -11.27
C TRP A 74 -12.55 -7.13 -11.55
N ASN A 75 -13.23 -7.13 -12.69
CA ASN A 75 -14.17 -6.09 -13.05
C ASN A 75 -15.47 -6.17 -12.24
N LYS A 76 -16.38 -5.22 -12.47
CA LYS A 76 -17.70 -5.13 -11.82
C LYS A 76 -18.63 -6.35 -12.03
N LEU A 77 -18.30 -7.26 -12.95
CA LEU A 77 -19.03 -8.52 -13.18
C LEU A 77 -18.31 -9.72 -12.54
N HIS A 78 -17.34 -9.46 -11.66
CA HIS A 78 -16.51 -10.45 -10.97
C HIS A 78 -15.68 -11.33 -11.92
N GLN A 79 -15.41 -10.84 -13.13
CA GLN A 79 -14.56 -11.54 -14.09
C GLN A 79 -13.16 -10.94 -14.07
N PRO A 80 -12.09 -11.76 -14.15
CA PRO A 80 -10.73 -11.25 -14.27
C PRO A 80 -10.59 -10.37 -15.52
N MET A 81 -9.93 -9.23 -15.38
CA MET A 81 -9.41 -8.43 -16.50
C MET A 81 -8.29 -9.21 -17.18
N SER A 82 -8.29 -9.29 -18.51
CA SER A 82 -7.47 -10.28 -19.23
C SER A 82 -5.97 -10.02 -19.05
N ASN A 83 -5.57 -8.75 -19.03
CA ASN A 83 -4.17 -8.35 -18.86
C ASN A 83 -3.71 -8.31 -17.40
N ALA A 84 -4.57 -8.67 -16.45
CA ALA A 84 -4.28 -8.71 -15.04
C ALA A 84 -4.97 -9.91 -14.39
N ASN A 85 -4.79 -11.10 -14.97
CA ASN A 85 -5.34 -12.34 -14.47
C ASN A 85 -4.17 -13.27 -14.10
N TYR A 86 -3.96 -13.50 -12.80
CA TYR A 86 -2.92 -14.39 -12.30
C TYR A 86 -3.48 -15.81 -12.15
N ALA A 87 -3.39 -16.60 -13.21
CA ALA A 87 -3.96 -17.95 -13.26
C ALA A 87 -3.17 -18.90 -14.17
N PRO A 88 -3.32 -20.23 -14.02
CA PRO A 88 -2.70 -21.19 -14.94
C PRO A 88 -3.01 -20.93 -16.42
N SER A 89 -4.23 -20.43 -16.72
CA SER A 89 -4.67 -20.14 -18.09
C SER A 89 -3.92 -18.99 -18.76
N THR A 90 -3.31 -18.11 -17.97
CA THR A 90 -2.52 -16.95 -18.41
C THR A 90 -1.03 -17.15 -18.11
N ASN A 91 -0.61 -18.37 -17.76
CA ASN A 91 0.74 -18.66 -17.30
C ASN A 91 1.16 -17.75 -16.13
N TYR A 92 0.19 -17.40 -15.26
CA TYR A 92 0.41 -16.53 -14.10
C TYR A 92 0.94 -15.13 -14.46
N ASP A 93 0.65 -14.62 -15.66
CA ASP A 93 1.01 -13.27 -16.10
C ASP A 93 0.05 -12.20 -15.54
N GLY A 94 -0.11 -12.16 -14.22
CA GLY A 94 -0.91 -11.15 -13.52
C GLY A 94 -0.13 -9.87 -13.21
N LEU A 95 -0.55 -9.20 -12.13
CA LEU A 95 0.19 -8.10 -11.53
C LEU A 95 1.21 -8.62 -10.50
N HIS A 96 2.24 -7.83 -10.22
CA HIS A 96 3.36 -8.20 -9.32
C HIS A 96 3.09 -7.86 -7.83
N GLY A 97 1.91 -8.19 -7.32
CA GLY A 97 1.65 -8.21 -5.87
C GLY A 97 1.84 -9.61 -5.29
N ASP A 98 1.70 -9.73 -3.98
CA ASP A 98 1.79 -11.01 -3.27
C ASP A 98 0.70 -11.15 -2.19
N PRO A 99 -0.01 -12.30 -2.09
CA PRO A 99 -1.04 -12.54 -1.08
C PRO A 99 -0.58 -12.41 0.38
N SER A 100 0.73 -12.49 0.64
CA SER A 100 1.39 -12.34 1.94
C SER A 100 1.97 -10.93 2.16
N SER A 101 1.72 -10.00 1.24
CA SER A 101 2.01 -8.57 1.41
C SER A 101 0.86 -7.84 2.09
N THR A 102 1.17 -7.17 3.20
CA THR A 102 0.19 -6.44 4.02
C THR A 102 -0.61 -5.43 3.21
N SER A 103 -0.01 -4.85 2.16
CA SER A 103 -0.65 -3.92 1.23
C SER A 103 -0.40 -4.30 -0.24
N SER A 104 -0.65 -5.56 -0.59
CA SER A 104 -0.47 -6.13 -1.94
C SER A 104 -1.02 -5.29 -3.11
N GLY A 105 -2.15 -4.59 -2.92
CA GLY A 105 -2.76 -3.75 -3.96
C GLY A 105 -3.37 -2.46 -3.40
N LEU A 106 -3.07 -1.33 -4.05
CA LEU A 106 -3.67 -0.02 -3.78
C LEU A 106 -4.19 0.62 -5.07
N ILE A 107 -5.49 0.89 -5.14
CA ILE A 107 -6.11 1.60 -6.26
C ILE A 107 -6.06 3.11 -6.00
N VAL A 108 -5.58 3.87 -6.99
CA VAL A 108 -5.54 5.33 -6.97
C VAL A 108 -6.17 5.87 -8.26
N PRO A 109 -7.27 6.63 -8.21
CA PRO A 109 -7.83 7.26 -9.40
C PRO A 109 -6.83 8.21 -10.06
N HIS A 110 -6.83 8.27 -11.40
CA HIS A 110 -6.08 9.30 -12.12
C HIS A 110 -6.62 10.69 -11.71
N PRO A 111 -5.76 11.65 -11.36
CA PRO A 111 -6.22 12.90 -10.75
C PRO A 111 -7.05 13.79 -11.70
N THR A 112 -6.92 13.59 -13.02
CA THR A 112 -7.61 14.40 -14.04
C THR A 112 -8.48 13.60 -15.01
N GLU A 113 -8.37 12.27 -15.06
CA GLU A 113 -9.05 11.43 -16.07
C GLU A 113 -9.91 10.38 -15.37
N SER A 114 -11.22 10.62 -15.27
CA SER A 114 -12.12 9.81 -14.42
C SER A 114 -12.32 8.35 -14.84
N HIS A 115 -11.83 7.98 -16.02
CA HIS A 115 -11.89 6.61 -16.56
C HIS A 115 -10.59 5.83 -16.34
N LEU A 116 -9.55 6.50 -15.82
CA LEU A 116 -8.23 5.93 -15.61
C LEU A 116 -7.94 5.75 -14.11
N TYR A 117 -7.33 4.61 -13.77
CA TYR A 117 -6.99 4.25 -12.40
C TYR A 117 -5.62 3.58 -12.38
N TYR A 118 -4.78 3.94 -11.42
CA TYR A 118 -3.55 3.21 -11.14
C TYR A 118 -3.83 2.09 -10.14
N VAL A 119 -3.27 0.91 -10.40
CA VAL A 119 -3.14 -0.17 -9.42
C VAL A 119 -1.67 -0.25 -9.06
N PHE A 120 -1.33 0.16 -7.84
CA PHE A 120 0.00 -0.02 -7.28
C PHE A 120 0.06 -1.36 -6.57
N THR A 121 1.13 -2.12 -6.79
CA THR A 121 1.34 -3.42 -6.13
C THR A 121 2.65 -3.42 -5.36
N LEU A 122 2.62 -4.05 -4.20
CA LEU A 122 3.80 -4.30 -3.38
C LEU A 122 3.95 -5.79 -3.15
N ASP A 123 5.16 -6.27 -3.41
CA ASP A 123 5.53 -7.63 -3.12
C ASP A 123 5.93 -7.84 -1.65
N GLU A 124 5.79 -9.07 -1.17
CA GLU A 124 6.41 -9.50 0.09
C GLU A 124 7.93 -9.64 -0.14
N PRO A 125 8.78 -9.02 0.69
CA PRO A 125 10.22 -9.13 0.54
C PRO A 125 10.76 -10.42 1.20
N HIS A 126 10.46 -11.57 0.59
CA HIS A 126 10.79 -12.90 1.13
C HIS A 126 12.30 -13.19 1.09
N HIS A 127 12.88 -13.75 2.16
CA HIS A 127 14.31 -14.05 2.23
C HIS A 127 14.74 -15.18 1.31
N ASP A 128 13.95 -16.25 1.15
CA ASP A 128 14.26 -17.31 0.17
C ASP A 128 14.27 -16.83 -1.29
N ASN A 129 13.43 -15.84 -1.65
CA ASN A 129 13.47 -15.18 -2.96
C ASN A 129 14.72 -14.28 -3.07
N ALA A 130 15.08 -13.58 -1.98
CA ALA A 130 16.31 -12.79 -1.90
C ALA A 130 17.58 -13.66 -2.06
N ASN A 131 17.60 -14.86 -1.48
CA ASN A 131 18.70 -15.82 -1.61
C ASN A 131 18.90 -16.31 -3.06
N ALA A 132 17.81 -16.40 -3.83
CA ALA A 132 17.83 -16.85 -5.22
C ALA A 132 18.29 -15.75 -6.19
N TYR A 133 18.25 -14.47 -5.76
CA TYR A 133 18.52 -13.32 -6.61
C TYR A 133 19.84 -13.45 -7.39
N PRO A 134 19.85 -13.18 -8.71
CA PRO A 134 18.75 -12.63 -9.53
C PRO A 134 17.83 -13.68 -10.17
N ASN A 135 17.95 -14.96 -9.80
CA ASN A 135 17.13 -16.04 -10.34
C ASN A 135 15.78 -16.15 -9.59
N GLN A 136 14.86 -16.95 -10.15
CA GLN A 136 13.61 -17.32 -9.48
C GLN A 136 13.89 -18.19 -8.25
N GLY A 137 13.31 -17.82 -7.12
CA GLY A 137 13.32 -18.58 -5.89
C GLY A 137 12.25 -19.69 -5.83
N PRO A 138 12.11 -20.34 -4.66
CA PRO A 138 12.92 -20.13 -3.45
C PRO A 138 14.33 -20.74 -3.54
N ALA A 139 15.28 -20.22 -2.75
CA ALA A 139 16.61 -20.80 -2.55
C ALA A 139 17.06 -20.75 -1.08
N ASP A 140 17.93 -21.68 -0.69
CA ASP A 140 18.56 -21.68 0.64
C ASP A 140 19.58 -20.53 0.79
N GLU A 141 20.08 -20.28 2.01
CA GLU A 141 21.05 -19.20 2.28
C GLU A 141 22.37 -19.30 1.47
N SER A 142 22.67 -20.47 0.90
CA SER A 142 23.81 -20.67 0.01
C SER A 142 23.48 -20.42 -1.47
N GLY A 143 22.25 -20.02 -1.77
CA GLY A 143 21.74 -19.77 -3.12
C GLY A 143 21.37 -21.04 -3.91
N ASN A 144 21.25 -22.20 -3.25
CA ASN A 144 20.82 -23.42 -3.94
C ASN A 144 19.29 -23.43 -4.06
N PRO A 145 18.72 -23.68 -5.26
CA PRO A 145 17.27 -23.75 -5.43
C PRO A 145 16.61 -24.80 -4.53
N THR A 146 15.50 -24.45 -3.92
CA THR A 146 14.66 -25.34 -3.11
C THR A 146 13.29 -25.52 -3.77
N SER A 147 12.52 -26.51 -3.32
CA SER A 147 11.16 -26.76 -3.84
C SER A 147 10.05 -26.11 -3.00
N THR A 148 10.40 -25.55 -1.85
CA THR A 148 9.46 -25.00 -0.87
C THR A 148 10.14 -23.89 -0.08
N TYR A 149 9.35 -22.93 0.36
CA TYR A 149 9.77 -21.90 1.32
C TYR A 149 10.08 -22.48 2.69
N SER A 150 11.05 -21.88 3.36
CA SER A 150 11.63 -22.34 4.62
C SER A 150 10.73 -22.06 5.85
N ASP A 151 9.94 -20.97 5.82
CA ASP A 151 9.11 -20.51 6.94
C ASP A 151 7.59 -20.59 6.68
N VAL A 152 7.18 -20.90 5.44
CA VAL A 152 5.77 -21.16 5.06
C VAL A 152 5.62 -22.55 4.41
N PRO A 153 5.55 -23.63 5.22
CA PRO A 153 5.52 -25.00 4.71
C PRO A 153 4.33 -25.26 3.77
N GLY A 154 4.65 -25.73 2.57
CA GLY A 154 3.64 -26.10 1.56
C GLY A 154 3.34 -25.01 0.54
N HIS A 155 3.83 -23.78 0.71
CA HIS A 155 3.78 -22.76 -0.34
C HIS A 155 4.67 -23.15 -1.53
N GLN A 156 4.18 -22.91 -2.74
CA GLN A 156 4.83 -23.26 -4.00
C GLN A 156 4.79 -22.11 -5.01
N VAL A 157 5.78 -22.10 -5.91
CA VAL A 157 5.85 -21.20 -7.06
C VAL A 157 5.32 -21.90 -8.32
N PRO A 158 4.50 -21.24 -9.17
CA PRO A 158 4.04 -19.86 -9.08
C PRO A 158 2.70 -19.66 -8.33
N GLN A 159 2.14 -20.70 -7.70
CA GLN A 159 0.76 -20.66 -7.19
C GLN A 159 0.57 -19.70 -6.02
N ASP A 160 1.44 -19.80 -5.02
CA ASP A 160 1.36 -19.03 -3.78
C ASP A 160 2.26 -17.79 -3.83
N ASP A 161 3.36 -17.86 -4.57
CA ASP A 161 4.37 -16.80 -4.77
C ASP A 161 4.91 -16.91 -6.21
N ASP A 162 5.36 -15.83 -6.86
CA ASP A 162 5.92 -15.90 -8.22
C ASP A 162 7.43 -16.23 -8.26
N GLY A 163 8.05 -16.36 -7.09
CA GLY A 163 9.46 -16.66 -6.86
C GLY A 163 10.38 -15.43 -6.89
N TYR A 164 9.83 -14.22 -6.85
CA TYR A 164 10.61 -12.98 -6.91
C TYR A 164 10.24 -12.02 -5.78
N ASN A 165 11.14 -11.10 -5.46
CA ASN A 165 10.81 -9.88 -4.71
C ASN A 165 10.68 -8.76 -5.74
N ASN A 166 9.47 -8.45 -6.19
CA ASN A 166 9.19 -7.48 -7.26
C ASN A 166 9.21 -6.03 -6.79
N GLY A 167 9.17 -5.77 -5.48
CA GLY A 167 9.15 -4.43 -4.91
C GLY A 167 7.86 -3.67 -5.24
N LEU A 168 7.97 -2.35 -5.48
CA LEU A 168 6.85 -1.51 -5.85
C LEU A 168 6.67 -1.45 -7.37
N ASN A 169 5.45 -1.71 -7.85
CA ASN A 169 5.10 -1.62 -9.27
C ASN A 169 3.77 -0.87 -9.43
N TYR A 170 3.49 -0.38 -10.64
CA TYR A 170 2.16 0.12 -10.98
C TYR A 170 1.68 -0.38 -12.33
N SER A 171 0.35 -0.46 -12.47
CA SER A 171 -0.33 -0.73 -13.72
C SER A 171 -1.45 0.30 -13.93
N LEU A 172 -1.67 0.73 -15.18
CA LEU A 172 -2.79 1.60 -15.54
C LEU A 172 -3.99 0.77 -15.98
N VAL A 173 -5.13 0.94 -15.31
CA VAL A 173 -6.43 0.41 -15.71
C VAL A 173 -7.19 1.50 -16.46
N ASP A 174 -7.67 1.17 -17.66
CA ASP A 174 -8.55 2.03 -18.45
C ASP A 174 -9.95 1.40 -18.50
N MET A 175 -10.91 2.06 -17.85
CA MET A 175 -12.30 1.58 -17.76
C MET A 175 -13.08 1.66 -19.08
N THR A 176 -12.51 2.25 -20.14
CA THR A 176 -13.12 2.28 -21.48
C THR A 176 -12.82 1.02 -22.30
N LEU A 177 -11.81 0.24 -21.89
CA LEU A 177 -11.48 -1.04 -22.50
C LEU A 177 -12.54 -2.11 -22.21
N ASP A 178 -12.46 -3.23 -22.95
CA ASP A 178 -13.37 -4.38 -22.86
C ASP A 178 -14.85 -3.98 -22.78
N SER A 179 -15.29 -3.13 -23.73
CA SER A 179 -16.68 -2.64 -23.80
C SER A 179 -17.19 -1.97 -22.51
N GLY A 180 -16.30 -1.30 -21.76
CA GLY A 180 -16.66 -0.61 -20.52
C GLY A 180 -16.60 -1.49 -19.26
N LEU A 181 -15.98 -2.67 -19.36
CA LEU A 181 -15.62 -3.51 -18.21
C LEU A 181 -14.21 -3.19 -17.68
N GLY A 182 -13.39 -2.51 -18.48
CA GLY A 182 -12.03 -2.13 -18.16
C GLY A 182 -11.02 -3.27 -18.35
N ASP A 183 -9.77 -2.90 -18.59
CA ASP A 183 -8.62 -3.80 -18.60
C ASP A 183 -7.35 -3.01 -18.25
N VAL A 184 -6.26 -3.72 -17.95
CA VAL A 184 -4.94 -3.10 -17.81
C VAL A 184 -4.38 -2.74 -19.19
N VAL A 185 -3.91 -1.51 -19.33
CA VAL A 185 -3.25 -1.01 -20.54
C VAL A 185 -1.94 -1.75 -20.74
N ASP A 186 -1.82 -2.44 -21.87
CA ASP A 186 -0.73 -3.39 -22.16
C ASP A 186 0.68 -2.76 -22.09
N THR A 187 0.80 -1.49 -22.47
CA THR A 187 2.07 -0.73 -22.42
C THR A 187 2.37 -0.13 -21.05
N GLN A 188 1.46 -0.24 -20.09
CA GLN A 188 1.58 0.31 -18.74
C GLN A 188 1.14 -0.73 -17.71
N LYS A 189 1.71 -1.94 -17.84
CA LYS A 189 1.57 -3.06 -16.91
C LYS A 189 2.88 -3.29 -16.16
N ASN A 190 2.80 -3.49 -14.84
CA ASN A 190 3.92 -3.81 -13.95
C ASN A 190 5.15 -2.90 -14.13
N ILE A 191 4.92 -1.60 -14.26
CA ILE A 191 5.99 -0.62 -14.35
C ILE A 191 6.65 -0.48 -12.97
N HIS A 192 7.92 -0.89 -12.89
CA HIS A 192 8.68 -0.88 -11.65
C HIS A 192 9.04 0.53 -11.18
N LEU A 193 8.78 0.82 -9.90
CA LEU A 193 9.19 2.04 -9.22
C LEU A 193 10.37 1.73 -8.29
N ILE A 194 11.53 2.33 -8.57
CA ILE A 194 12.75 2.07 -7.82
C ILE A 194 12.67 2.74 -6.44
N THR A 195 12.75 1.92 -5.40
CA THR A 195 12.63 2.33 -3.97
C THR A 195 13.82 1.87 -3.14
N TYR A 196 14.99 1.73 -3.78
CA TYR A 196 16.24 1.22 -3.19
C TYR A 196 17.45 1.81 -3.93
N ASP A 197 18.65 1.68 -3.34
CA ASP A 197 19.90 1.94 -4.05
C ASP A 197 20.23 0.74 -4.95
N VAL A 198 20.19 0.96 -6.26
CA VAL A 198 20.49 -0.05 -7.27
C VAL A 198 21.93 -0.58 -7.25
N ASN A 199 22.83 0.10 -6.52
CA ASN A 199 24.23 -0.30 -6.38
C ASN A 199 24.49 -1.04 -5.06
N ASP A 200 23.52 -1.10 -4.14
CA ASP A 200 23.65 -1.86 -2.90
C ASP A 200 23.27 -3.33 -3.15
N PRO A 201 24.18 -4.28 -2.88
CA PRO A 201 23.99 -5.69 -3.20
C PRO A 201 22.91 -6.39 -2.36
N GLU A 202 22.52 -5.84 -1.20
CA GLU A 202 21.45 -6.40 -0.37
C GLU A 202 20.11 -5.74 -0.68
N GLU A 203 20.09 -4.42 -0.89
CA GLU A 203 18.84 -3.73 -1.17
C GLU A 203 18.16 -4.18 -2.46
N VAL A 204 18.95 -4.47 -3.51
CA VAL A 204 18.44 -4.99 -4.80
C VAL A 204 17.68 -6.32 -4.67
N LYS A 205 17.91 -7.05 -3.58
CA LYS A 205 17.26 -8.34 -3.33
C LYS A 205 15.88 -8.22 -2.67
N TYR A 206 15.61 -7.12 -1.93
CA TYR A 206 14.36 -6.92 -1.20
C TYR A 206 13.47 -5.80 -1.78
N LYS A 207 14.09 -4.73 -2.30
CA LYS A 207 13.50 -3.63 -3.09
C LYS A 207 12.48 -2.71 -2.40
N ALA A 208 11.58 -3.21 -1.56
CA ALA A 208 10.56 -2.39 -0.88
C ALA A 208 10.07 -3.07 0.41
N SER A 209 9.50 -2.29 1.35
CA SER A 209 8.62 -2.87 2.38
C SER A 209 7.19 -2.99 1.85
N GLU A 210 6.32 -3.63 2.61
CA GLU A 210 4.90 -3.78 2.29
C GLU A 210 4.05 -2.55 2.66
N LYS A 211 4.70 -1.42 2.96
CA LYS A 211 4.05 -0.18 3.41
C LYS A 211 3.81 0.75 2.24
N ILE A 212 2.54 1.07 1.98
CA ILE A 212 2.14 2.06 0.98
C ILE A 212 0.94 2.87 1.44
N THR A 213 0.91 4.14 1.03
CA THR A 213 -0.25 5.00 1.21
C THR A 213 -0.32 6.03 0.09
N ALA A 214 -1.51 6.58 -0.15
CA ALA A 214 -1.71 7.68 -1.07
C ALA A 214 -2.50 8.79 -0.40
N VAL A 215 -2.17 10.05 -0.71
CA VAL A 215 -2.87 11.23 -0.18
C VAL A 215 -2.88 12.35 -1.22
N ARG A 216 -3.98 13.10 -1.28
CA ARG A 216 -4.10 14.24 -2.19
C ARG A 216 -3.10 15.32 -1.81
N SER A 217 -2.40 15.86 -2.80
CA SER A 217 -1.45 16.96 -2.65
C SER A 217 -2.15 18.27 -2.30
N SER A 218 -1.38 19.24 -1.79
CA SER A 218 -1.88 20.58 -1.45
C SER A 218 -2.44 21.36 -2.64
N ASP A 219 -2.03 21.02 -3.86
CA ASP A 219 -2.55 21.65 -5.09
C ASP A 219 -3.94 21.15 -5.49
N CYS A 220 -4.48 20.13 -4.81
CA CYS A 220 -5.72 19.44 -5.14
C CYS A 220 -5.78 18.81 -6.54
N SER A 221 -4.77 18.94 -7.39
CA SER A 221 -4.74 18.37 -8.74
C SER A 221 -3.75 17.23 -8.88
N SER A 222 -3.03 16.90 -7.81
CA SER A 222 -2.11 15.78 -7.77
C SER A 222 -2.27 14.93 -6.51
N ILE A 223 -1.66 13.76 -6.53
CA ILE A 223 -1.64 12.78 -5.44
C ILE A 223 -0.18 12.44 -5.14
N TRP A 224 0.13 12.26 -3.87
CA TRP A 224 1.38 11.63 -3.45
C TRP A 224 1.13 10.16 -3.18
N LEU A 225 1.89 9.29 -3.82
CA LEU A 225 2.06 7.90 -3.43
C LEU A 225 3.32 7.80 -2.57
N ILE A 226 3.22 7.26 -1.37
CA ILE A 226 4.34 7.17 -0.43
C ILE A 226 4.54 5.72 -0.05
N THR A 227 5.79 5.25 -0.15
CA THR A 227 6.23 3.95 0.37
C THR A 227 7.48 4.11 1.23
N HIS A 228 7.93 3.02 1.84
CA HIS A 228 9.07 2.99 2.74
C HIS A 228 9.99 1.81 2.39
N PHE A 229 11.30 2.03 2.49
CA PHE A 229 12.29 0.97 2.43
C PHE A 229 13.50 1.32 3.30
N VAL A 230 13.94 0.35 4.11
CA VAL A 230 14.99 0.49 5.15
C VAL A 230 14.76 1.65 6.12
N ASP A 231 15.25 2.84 5.80
CA ASP A 231 15.14 4.08 6.60
C ASP A 231 14.72 5.28 5.74
N ARG A 232 14.21 5.01 4.53
CA ARG A 232 13.85 5.99 3.51
C ARG A 232 12.38 5.88 3.15
N PHE A 233 11.76 7.04 3.05
CA PHE A 233 10.47 7.23 2.41
C PHE A 233 10.66 7.68 0.97
N TYR A 234 9.84 7.14 0.07
CA TYR A 234 9.82 7.49 -1.34
C TYR A 234 8.44 8.04 -1.67
N ALA A 235 8.36 9.33 -1.99
CA ALA A 235 7.12 10.00 -2.36
C ALA A 235 7.11 10.26 -3.88
N PHE A 236 6.30 9.52 -4.61
CA PHE A 236 6.08 9.69 -6.05
C PHE A 236 4.89 10.63 -6.27
N LYS A 237 5.06 11.62 -7.13
CA LYS A 237 3.97 12.52 -7.50
C LYS A 237 3.17 11.91 -8.65
N ILE A 238 1.85 12.01 -8.57
CA ILE A 238 0.92 11.60 -9.63
C ILE A 238 0.13 12.83 -10.02
N ASP A 239 0.26 13.27 -11.28
CA ASP A 239 -0.47 14.41 -11.82
C ASP A 239 -1.12 14.07 -13.18
N GLU A 240 -1.48 15.09 -13.95
CA GLU A 240 -2.12 14.94 -15.26
C GLU A 240 -1.26 14.18 -16.30
N ASN A 241 0.05 14.11 -16.10
CA ASN A 241 0.99 13.37 -16.94
C ASN A 241 1.22 11.93 -16.44
N GLY A 242 0.58 11.56 -15.33
CA GLY A 242 0.69 10.26 -14.69
C GLY A 242 1.70 10.23 -13.53
N VAL A 243 2.29 9.06 -13.29
CA VAL A 243 3.25 8.82 -12.20
C VAL A 243 4.62 9.36 -12.57
N ASP A 244 5.14 10.34 -11.82
CA ASP A 244 6.55 10.71 -11.87
C ASP A 244 7.37 9.62 -11.18
N THR A 245 8.21 8.92 -11.95
CA THR A 245 9.02 7.80 -11.47
C THR A 245 10.26 8.25 -10.69
N ASN A 246 10.51 9.56 -10.55
CA ASN A 246 11.58 10.11 -9.72
C ASN A 246 11.00 10.58 -8.38
N PRO A 247 11.14 9.78 -7.30
CA PRO A 247 10.53 10.12 -6.03
C PRO A 247 11.31 11.22 -5.31
N VAL A 248 10.59 11.96 -4.46
CA VAL A 248 11.22 12.70 -3.37
C VAL A 248 11.61 11.71 -2.29
N ILE A 249 12.92 11.60 -2.03
CA ILE A 249 13.48 10.65 -1.06
C ILE A 249 13.73 11.38 0.25
N SER A 250 13.19 10.85 1.34
CA SER A 250 13.41 11.36 2.70
C SER A 250 13.99 10.27 3.59
N GLN A 251 15.21 10.45 4.10
CA GLN A 251 15.78 9.53 5.08
C GLN A 251 15.31 9.92 6.49
N ALA A 252 14.43 9.11 7.07
CA ALA A 252 13.84 9.34 8.39
C ALA A 252 13.60 7.98 9.07
N GLY A 253 14.25 7.76 10.22
CA GLY A 253 14.23 6.46 10.91
C GLY A 253 12.89 6.08 11.55
N PRO A 254 12.79 4.89 12.16
CA PRO A 254 13.90 3.97 12.46
C PRO A 254 14.35 3.19 11.22
N ALA A 255 15.62 2.76 11.22
CA ALA A 255 16.14 1.89 10.16
C ALA A 255 15.71 0.44 10.38
N VAL A 256 15.04 -0.13 9.38
CA VAL A 256 14.70 -1.55 9.30
C VAL A 256 15.71 -2.21 8.35
N THR A 257 16.73 -2.88 8.89
CA THR A 257 17.80 -3.44 8.07
C THR A 257 17.36 -4.68 7.29
N THR A 258 18.02 -4.94 6.16
CA THR A 258 17.71 -6.06 5.25
C THR A 258 17.89 -7.43 5.90
N ASP A 259 18.78 -7.57 6.88
CA ASP A 259 19.02 -8.82 7.63
C ASP A 259 17.75 -9.39 8.29
N ASN A 260 16.79 -8.52 8.63
CA ASN A 260 15.56 -8.89 9.33
C ASN A 260 14.29 -8.63 8.50
N TYR A 261 14.44 -8.33 7.21
CA TYR A 261 13.41 -7.63 6.45
C TYR A 261 12.11 -8.44 6.33
N ARG A 262 12.20 -9.77 6.25
CA ARG A 262 11.05 -10.69 6.18
C ARG A 262 9.94 -10.39 7.20
N ARG A 263 10.29 -10.05 8.46
CA ARG A 263 9.31 -9.67 9.50
C ARG A 263 9.27 -8.18 9.77
N ALA A 264 10.41 -7.51 9.65
CA ALA A 264 10.47 -6.10 9.98
C ALA A 264 9.84 -5.20 8.89
N ALA A 265 9.67 -5.72 7.67
CA ALA A 265 8.91 -5.06 6.61
C ALA A 265 7.39 -5.07 6.83
N LEU A 266 6.86 -5.98 7.67
CA LEU A 266 5.44 -6.14 7.93
C LEU A 266 4.82 -4.93 8.66
N GLY A 267 3.54 -4.69 8.40
CA GLY A 267 2.73 -3.66 9.05
C GLY A 267 2.39 -2.49 8.13
N TYR A 268 1.40 -1.69 8.54
CA TYR A 268 0.78 -0.68 7.71
C TYR A 268 1.39 0.70 7.88
N MET A 269 1.33 1.46 6.78
CA MET A 269 1.55 2.90 6.77
C MET A 269 0.30 3.62 6.29
N LYS A 270 -0.02 4.76 6.91
CA LYS A 270 -1.11 5.64 6.44
C LYS A 270 -0.70 7.10 6.53
N ALA A 271 -1.06 7.88 5.51
CA ALA A 271 -1.08 9.32 5.59
C ALA A 271 -2.38 9.80 6.27
N SER A 272 -2.29 10.88 7.05
CA SER A 272 -3.46 11.56 7.60
C SER A 272 -4.32 12.20 6.49
N PRO A 273 -5.66 12.27 6.62
CA PRO A 273 -6.53 12.85 5.59
C PRO A 273 -6.19 14.28 5.17
N ASN A 274 -5.64 15.10 6.08
CA ASN A 274 -5.19 16.46 5.77
C ASN A 274 -3.79 16.53 5.13
N GLY A 275 -3.13 15.39 4.92
CA GLY A 275 -1.81 15.29 4.30
C GLY A 275 -0.65 15.85 5.12
N GLN A 276 -0.76 15.95 6.45
CA GLN A 276 0.30 16.56 7.27
C GLN A 276 1.12 15.57 8.09
N LYS A 277 0.65 14.33 8.23
CA LYS A 277 1.27 13.29 9.04
C LYS A 277 1.30 11.96 8.32
N ILE A 278 2.27 11.14 8.68
CA ILE A 278 2.31 9.71 8.33
C ILE A 278 2.45 8.93 9.64
N ILE A 279 1.68 7.85 9.79
CA ILE A 279 1.87 6.86 10.85
C ILE A 279 2.38 5.57 10.23
N VAL A 280 3.35 4.94 10.89
CA VAL A 280 3.94 3.66 10.47
C VAL A 280 3.88 2.70 11.64
N ALA A 281 3.41 1.48 11.38
CA ALA A 281 3.55 0.34 12.28
C ALA A 281 4.61 -0.62 11.73
N ASN A 282 5.61 -0.89 12.55
CA ASN A 282 6.63 -1.91 12.31
C ASN A 282 6.32 -3.10 13.20
N ASN A 283 6.12 -4.29 12.61
CA ASN A 283 5.71 -5.47 13.37
C ASN A 283 6.80 -6.02 14.27
N ALA A 284 8.04 -5.99 13.80
CA ALA A 284 9.22 -6.38 14.52
C ALA A 284 10.38 -5.52 14.05
N MET A 285 11.47 -5.48 14.81
CA MET A 285 12.74 -4.91 14.40
C MET A 285 13.82 -5.98 14.19
N THR A 286 13.61 -7.17 14.75
CA THR A 286 14.48 -8.33 14.59
C THR A 286 13.69 -9.54 14.08
N TYR A 287 14.36 -10.39 13.32
CA TYR A 287 13.83 -11.66 12.85
C TYR A 287 14.89 -12.75 13.06
N SER A 288 14.48 -13.90 13.57
CA SER A 288 15.33 -15.08 13.67
C SER A 288 14.63 -16.25 13.02
N GLN A 289 15.18 -16.73 11.90
CA GLN A 289 14.69 -17.93 11.21
C GLN A 289 14.69 -19.16 12.14
N ASP A 290 15.66 -19.23 13.07
CA ASP A 290 15.77 -20.30 14.07
C ASP A 290 14.64 -20.30 15.12
N GLN A 291 13.83 -19.23 15.20
CA GLN A 291 12.73 -19.08 16.16
C GLN A 291 11.37 -18.98 15.48
N LEU A 292 11.07 -19.91 14.57
CA LEU A 292 9.74 -20.05 13.95
C LEU A 292 8.62 -19.94 15.00
N GLY A 293 7.85 -18.85 14.94
CA GLY A 293 6.71 -18.58 15.83
C GLY A 293 6.98 -17.70 17.06
N ASN A 294 8.16 -17.08 17.18
CA ASN A 294 8.46 -16.08 18.21
C ASN A 294 8.96 -14.78 17.56
N ASP A 295 8.10 -14.15 16.76
CA ASP A 295 8.32 -12.77 16.27
C ASP A 295 8.19 -11.83 17.48
N GLY A 296 9.29 -11.67 18.22
CA GLY A 296 9.33 -10.97 19.49
C GLY A 296 8.70 -9.57 19.41
N GLY A 297 8.08 -9.13 20.50
CA GLY A 297 7.48 -7.80 20.61
C GLY A 297 8.53 -6.69 20.72
N ASP A 298 9.35 -6.50 19.69
CA ASP A 298 10.37 -5.45 19.59
C ASP A 298 10.05 -4.42 18.48
N GLY A 299 8.91 -4.59 17.80
CA GLY A 299 8.37 -3.62 16.86
C GLY A 299 7.90 -2.33 17.54
N ASN A 300 7.37 -1.42 16.74
CA ASN A 300 7.07 -0.06 17.19
C ASN A 300 6.05 0.66 16.29
N VAL A 301 5.58 1.80 16.78
CA VAL A 301 4.72 2.72 16.04
C VAL A 301 5.38 4.10 16.03
N TYR A 302 5.57 4.66 14.84
CA TYR A 302 6.11 6.01 14.64
C TYR A 302 5.11 6.93 13.97
N LEU A 303 5.17 8.20 14.34
CA LEU A 303 4.52 9.31 13.63
C LEU A 303 5.58 10.18 12.99
N PHE A 304 5.29 10.69 11.80
CA PHE A 304 6.16 11.58 11.05
C PHE A 304 5.37 12.81 10.61
N ASP A 305 6.11 13.90 10.37
CA ASP A 305 5.61 15.05 9.64
C ASP A 305 5.70 14.78 8.13
N PHE A 306 4.65 15.12 7.39
CA PHE A 306 4.64 15.08 5.93
C PHE A 306 4.37 16.48 5.38
N ASP A 307 5.28 16.99 4.55
CA ASP A 307 5.06 18.21 3.80
C ASP A 307 4.32 17.87 2.50
N ASN A 308 3.01 18.07 2.50
CA ASN A 308 2.15 17.79 1.35
C ASN A 308 2.46 18.63 0.09
N THR A 309 3.28 19.67 0.23
CA THR A 309 3.71 20.52 -0.90
C THR A 309 4.93 19.92 -1.58
N THR A 310 5.87 19.40 -0.79
CA THR A 310 7.18 18.97 -1.30
C THR A 310 7.36 17.46 -1.33
N GLY A 311 6.48 16.68 -0.70
CA GLY A 311 6.63 15.24 -0.55
C GLY A 311 7.65 14.81 0.51
N GLN A 312 8.15 15.72 1.35
CA GLN A 312 9.17 15.39 2.35
C GLN A 312 8.57 14.77 3.61
N VAL A 313 9.24 13.74 4.14
CA VAL A 313 8.92 13.09 5.41
C VAL A 313 10.00 13.44 6.43
N THR A 314 9.62 13.95 7.60
CA THR A 314 10.58 14.42 8.62
C THR A 314 10.09 14.15 10.05
N ASN A 315 10.92 14.49 11.04
CA ASN A 315 10.57 14.52 12.46
C ASN A 315 9.97 13.19 12.98
N PRO A 316 10.72 12.08 12.92
CA PRO A 316 10.25 10.81 13.47
C PRO A 316 9.96 10.94 14.97
N LEU A 317 8.75 10.57 15.36
CA LEU A 317 8.29 10.54 16.74
C LEU A 317 7.85 9.12 17.09
N LEU A 318 8.63 8.48 17.96
CA LEU A 318 8.26 7.19 18.55
C LEU A 318 7.01 7.37 19.43
N LEU A 319 5.94 6.63 19.13
CA LEU A 319 4.69 6.67 19.87
C LEU A 319 4.56 5.48 20.82
N ILE A 320 4.89 4.29 20.32
CA ILE A 320 4.80 3.02 21.05
C ILE A 320 6.02 2.19 20.66
N ASP A 321 6.65 1.57 21.64
CA ASP A 321 7.87 0.78 21.47
C ASP A 321 7.70 -0.60 22.13
N ASN A 322 8.50 -1.57 21.71
CA ASN A 322 8.48 -2.96 22.20
C ASN A 322 7.08 -3.60 22.11
N VAL A 323 6.51 -3.56 20.91
CA VAL A 323 5.20 -4.14 20.59
C VAL A 323 5.24 -4.80 19.22
N ASN A 324 4.38 -5.79 18.97
CA ASN A 324 4.09 -6.14 17.58
C ASN A 324 2.97 -5.25 17.06
N ALA A 325 3.31 -4.24 16.27
CA ALA A 325 2.33 -3.37 15.62
C ALA A 325 1.94 -3.92 14.23
N TYR A 326 0.74 -3.62 13.75
CA TYR A 326 0.31 -4.04 12.41
C TYR A 326 -0.51 -2.98 11.70
N GLY A 327 -1.80 -2.89 11.99
CA GLY A 327 -2.70 -1.95 11.32
C GLY A 327 -2.53 -0.53 11.82
N THR A 328 -2.69 0.45 10.93
CA THR A 328 -2.74 1.87 11.29
C THR A 328 -3.90 2.59 10.60
N ALA A 329 -4.43 3.63 11.24
CA ALA A 329 -5.49 4.47 10.69
C ALA A 329 -5.47 5.88 11.29
N PHE A 330 -6.09 6.83 10.60
CA PHE A 330 -6.38 8.16 11.11
C PHE A 330 -7.90 8.38 11.19
N SER A 331 -8.33 9.20 12.15
CA SER A 331 -9.68 9.77 12.13
C SER A 331 -9.86 10.64 10.89
N SER A 332 -11.07 10.74 10.34
CA SER A 332 -11.40 11.63 9.22
C SER A 332 -11.04 13.09 9.48
N SER A 333 -11.14 13.55 10.73
CA SER A 333 -10.74 14.89 11.18
C SER A 333 -9.22 15.09 11.36
N SER A 334 -8.40 14.07 11.10
CA SER A 334 -6.93 14.09 11.27
C SER A 334 -6.40 14.42 12.67
N ASN A 335 -7.25 14.47 13.69
CA ASN A 335 -6.86 14.80 15.07
C ASN A 335 -6.55 13.58 15.94
N LYS A 336 -6.81 12.37 15.43
CA LYS A 336 -6.48 11.11 16.08
C LYS A 336 -5.82 10.14 15.11
N ALA A 337 -4.87 9.36 15.62
CA ALA A 337 -4.35 8.17 14.95
C ALA A 337 -4.60 6.92 15.80
N TYR A 338 -4.66 5.79 15.11
CA TYR A 338 -4.92 4.48 15.67
C TYR A 338 -3.85 3.52 15.19
N ALA A 339 -3.38 2.67 16.10
CA ALA A 339 -2.52 1.54 15.76
C ALA A 339 -3.06 0.28 16.44
N ALA A 340 -3.05 -0.83 15.72
CA ALA A 340 -3.28 -2.16 16.25
C ALA A 340 -1.94 -2.73 16.71
N VAL A 341 -1.87 -3.13 17.98
CA VAL A 341 -0.69 -3.78 18.57
C VAL A 341 -1.12 -5.03 19.33
N ASN A 342 -0.24 -6.02 19.47
CA ASN A 342 -0.53 -7.25 20.21
C ASN A 342 -1.00 -6.95 21.66
N ASN A 343 -1.99 -7.73 22.13
CA ASN A 343 -2.92 -7.56 23.28
C ASN A 343 -4.35 -7.07 22.95
N MET A 344 -4.94 -7.42 21.79
CA MET A 344 -6.35 -7.07 21.43
C MET A 344 -6.70 -5.58 21.67
N SER A 345 -5.69 -4.70 21.66
CA SER A 345 -5.79 -3.33 22.15
C SER A 345 -5.60 -2.38 20.99
N ILE A 346 -6.60 -1.55 20.75
CA ILE A 346 -6.51 -0.43 19.81
C ILE A 346 -6.08 0.78 20.63
N PHE A 347 -4.93 1.37 20.28
CA PHE A 347 -4.46 2.60 20.91
C PHE A 347 -4.96 3.82 20.14
N GLN A 348 -5.65 4.73 20.82
CA GLN A 348 -6.05 6.02 20.26
C GLN A 348 -5.10 7.10 20.74
N MET A 349 -4.45 7.79 19.80
CA MET A 349 -3.52 8.90 20.09
C MET A 349 -4.14 10.21 19.64
N GLY A 350 -4.23 11.21 20.54
CA GLY A 350 -4.79 12.53 20.24
C GLY A 350 -3.70 13.55 19.97
N PHE A 351 -3.87 14.35 18.92
CA PHE A 351 -2.95 15.42 18.53
C PHE A 351 -3.68 16.76 18.59
N GLY A 352 -3.66 17.40 19.75
CA GLY A 352 -4.20 18.75 19.95
C GLY A 352 -3.08 19.78 20.06
N SER A 353 -3.31 20.99 19.53
CA SER A 353 -2.54 22.16 19.94
C SER A 353 -2.74 22.34 21.44
N LYS A 354 -1.63 22.44 22.19
CA LYS A 354 -1.69 23.04 23.53
C LYS A 354 -2.14 24.49 23.33
N HIS A 355 -3.43 24.76 23.46
CA HIS A 355 -3.84 26.10 23.84
C HIS A 355 -3.59 26.24 25.35
N HIS A 356 -2.87 27.32 25.67
CA HIS A 356 -2.32 27.69 26.96
C HIS A 356 -3.23 27.45 28.17
#